data_AF-A0A940VHM7-F1
#
_entry.id   AF-A0A940VHM7-F1
#
_cell.length_a   1.000
_cell.length_b   1.000
_cell.length_c   1.000
_cell.angle_alpha   90.00
_cell.angle_beta   90.00
_cell.angle_gamma   90.00
#
_symmetry.space_group_name_H-M   'P 1'
#
loop_
_entity.id
_entity.type
_entity.pdbx_description
1 polymer ?
#
loop_
_entity_poly.entity_id
_entity_poly.type
_entity_poly.pdbx_seq_one_letter_code
_entity_poly.pdbx_strand_id
1 'polypeptide(L)'
;MKAWKFGDWNRFKIRCEGEFPYSTTWINGTTIAEMDSARIVWPGFDKQATGAPLGRRGRVSLEVHGNGRGDVLGTDRWAHGAVCRWRNIAVKTL
;
A
#
# COMPACT_ATOMS: atom_id res chain seq x y z
N MET A 1 -0.87 -4.85 17.73
CA MET A 1 0.38 -5.60 17.43
C MET A 1 0.19 -7.10 17.11
N LYS A 2 -0.97 -7.73 17.41
CA LYS A 2 -1.16 -9.19 17.22
C LYS A 2 -1.02 -9.72 15.78
N ALA A 3 -1.30 -8.90 14.76
CA ALA A 3 -1.25 -9.35 13.37
C ALA A 3 0.18 -9.47 12.81
N TRP A 4 1.17 -8.81 13.41
CA TRP A 4 2.53 -8.72 12.86
C TRP A 4 3.49 -9.67 13.59
N LYS A 5 4.40 -10.27 12.81
CA LYS A 5 5.57 -11.01 13.30
C LYS A 5 6.82 -10.21 12.99
N PHE A 6 7.37 -9.52 13.99
CA PHE A 6 8.60 -8.74 13.80
C PHE A 6 9.79 -9.66 13.59
N GLY A 7 10.64 -9.35 12.60
CA GLY A 7 11.82 -10.17 12.26
C GLY A 7 11.51 -11.50 11.54
N ASP A 8 10.24 -11.78 11.22
CA ASP A 8 9.81 -13.00 10.55
C ASP A 8 8.85 -12.69 9.38
N TRP A 9 8.50 -13.71 8.61
CA TRP A 9 7.64 -13.61 7.44
C TRP A 9 6.19 -13.34 7.80
N ASN A 10 5.63 -12.31 7.18
CA ASN A 10 4.22 -11.97 7.24
C ASN A 10 3.58 -12.23 5.87
N ARG A 11 2.35 -12.75 5.87
CA ARG A 11 1.57 -12.92 4.65
C ARG A 11 0.63 -11.74 4.47
N PHE A 12 0.88 -10.98 3.40
CA PHE A 12 -0.01 -9.93 2.94
C PHE A 12 -1.00 -10.49 1.92
N LYS A 13 -2.24 -10.03 2.00
CA LYS A 13 -3.23 -10.17 0.94
C LYS A 13 -3.84 -8.80 0.72
N ILE A 14 -3.96 -8.41 -0.54
CA ILE A 14 -4.62 -7.16 -0.94
C ILE A 14 -5.63 -7.55 -2.01
N ARG A 15 -6.88 -7.13 -1.82
CA ARG A 15 -7.94 -7.18 -2.84
C ARG A 15 -8.23 -5.75 -3.24
N CYS A 16 -8.30 -5.48 -4.53
CA CYS A 16 -8.59 -4.17 -5.09
C CYS A 16 -9.55 -4.38 -6.25
N GLU A 17 -10.75 -3.80 -6.17
CA GLU A 17 -11.81 -4.00 -7.13
C GLU A 17 -12.61 -2.72 -7.37
N GLY A 18 -13.42 -2.70 -8.43
CA GLY A 18 -14.21 -1.55 -8.82
C GLY A 18 -13.48 -0.58 -9.76
N GLU A 19 -14.22 0.44 -10.20
CA GLU A 19 -13.69 1.54 -11.02
C GLU A 19 -12.91 2.54 -10.17
N PHE A 20 -13.58 3.04 -9.13
CA PHE A 20 -12.94 3.67 -8.00
C PHE A 20 -12.64 2.56 -7.00
N PRO A 21 -11.35 2.26 -6.74
CA PRO A 21 -10.94 1.15 -5.91
C PRO A 21 -11.68 1.07 -4.57
N TYR A 22 -12.34 -0.07 -4.33
CA TYR A 22 -12.55 -0.60 -3.00
C TYR A 22 -11.41 -1.56 -2.71
N SER A 23 -10.61 -1.26 -1.69
CA SER A 23 -9.47 -2.07 -1.32
C SER A 23 -9.58 -2.61 0.09
N THR A 24 -9.22 -3.87 0.26
CA THR A 24 -9.11 -4.51 1.58
C THR A 24 -7.72 -5.12 1.72
N THR A 25 -7.09 -4.90 2.87
CA THR A 25 -5.77 -5.42 3.19
C THR A 25 -5.84 -6.35 4.40
N TRP A 26 -5.17 -7.49 4.29
CA TRP A 26 -4.99 -8.45 5.38
C TRP A 26 -3.51 -8.69 5.65
N ILE A 27 -3.19 -8.88 6.92
CA ILE A 27 -1.88 -9.36 7.37
C ILE A 27 -2.11 -10.59 8.23
N ASN A 28 -1.50 -11.72 7.84
CA ASN A 28 -1.62 -13.01 8.52
C ASN A 28 -3.09 -13.43 8.75
N GLY A 29 -3.96 -13.11 7.79
CA GLY A 29 -5.40 -13.43 7.84
C GLY A 29 -6.26 -12.42 8.62
N THR A 30 -5.66 -11.52 9.39
CA THR A 30 -6.38 -10.44 10.09
C THR A 30 -6.63 -9.28 9.13
N THR A 31 -7.89 -8.82 9.04
CA THR A 31 -8.24 -7.60 8.31
C THR A 31 -7.59 -6.40 8.99
N ILE A 32 -6.85 -5.60 8.23
CA ILE A 32 -6.13 -4.43 8.74
C ILE A 32 -6.85 -3.15 8.35
N ALA A 33 -7.26 -3.04 7.09
CA ALA A 33 -7.87 -1.83 6.56
C ALA A 33 -8.80 -2.14 5.39
N GLU A 34 -9.83 -1.30 5.27
CA GLU A 34 -10.72 -1.18 4.12
C GLU A 34 -10.74 0.28 3.69
N MET A 35 -10.69 0.52 2.38
CA MET A 35 -10.70 1.86 1.81
C MET A 35 -11.60 1.88 0.58
N ASP A 36 -12.67 2.67 0.67
CA ASP A 36 -13.59 2.96 -0.44
C ASP A 36 -13.23 4.33 -1.04
N SER A 37 -12.47 4.32 -2.13
CA SER A 37 -12.06 5.56 -2.79
C SER A 37 -13.23 6.32 -3.43
N ALA A 38 -14.37 5.66 -3.69
CA ALA A 38 -15.55 6.32 -4.23
C ALA A 38 -16.23 7.25 -3.22
N ARG A 39 -15.95 7.06 -1.93
CA ARG A 39 -16.55 7.76 -0.78
C ARG A 39 -15.60 8.73 -0.07
N ILE A 40 -14.38 8.91 -0.57
CA ILE A 40 -13.44 9.88 0.02
C ILE A 40 -14.03 11.29 -0.09
N VAL A 41 -14.13 11.97 1.06
CA VAL A 41 -14.46 13.39 1.15
C VAL A 41 -13.24 14.10 1.73
N TRP A 42 -12.50 14.78 0.86
CA TRP A 42 -11.32 15.54 1.24
C TRP A 42 -11.25 16.84 0.42
N PRO A 43 -10.86 17.98 1.03
CA PRO A 43 -10.74 19.24 0.30
C PRO A 43 -9.85 19.12 -0.94
N GLY A 44 -10.40 19.45 -2.11
CA GLY A 44 -9.71 19.40 -3.39
C GLY A 44 -9.59 18.02 -4.04
N PHE A 45 -10.14 16.96 -3.43
CA PHE A 45 -10.18 15.65 -4.07
C PHE A 45 -11.41 15.52 -4.98
N ASP A 46 -11.17 15.22 -6.25
CA ASP A 46 -12.19 14.82 -7.23
C ASP A 46 -11.82 13.44 -7.78
N LYS A 47 -12.68 12.45 -7.51
CA LYS A 47 -12.46 11.07 -7.95
C LYS A 47 -12.47 10.91 -9.47
N GLN A 48 -13.30 11.66 -10.18
CA GLN A 48 -13.39 11.61 -11.64
C GLN A 48 -12.14 12.22 -12.26
N ALA A 49 -11.73 13.40 -11.79
CA ALA A 49 -10.52 14.07 -12.24
C ALA A 49 -9.26 13.24 -11.95
N THR A 50 -9.25 12.51 -10.82
CA THR A 50 -8.15 11.58 -10.47
C THR A 50 -8.18 10.30 -11.30
N GLY A 51 -9.36 9.73 -11.54
CA GLY A 51 -9.54 8.46 -12.26
C GLY A 51 -9.22 8.55 -13.75
N ALA A 52 -9.55 9.67 -14.39
CA ALA A 52 -9.35 9.87 -15.83
C ALA A 52 -7.88 9.63 -16.31
N PRO A 53 -6.84 10.22 -15.68
CA PRO A 53 -5.45 9.96 -16.09
C PRO A 53 -4.92 8.60 -15.63
N LEU A 54 -5.42 8.03 -14.53
CA LEU A 54 -4.95 6.74 -14.00
C LEU A 54 -5.50 5.55 -14.79
N GLY A 55 -6.71 5.68 -15.33
CA GLY A 55 -7.39 4.63 -16.08
C GLY A 55 -7.72 3.39 -15.24
N ARG A 56 -7.96 2.26 -15.93
CA ARG A 56 -8.49 1.02 -15.33
C ARG A 56 -7.43 0.03 -14.86
N ARG A 57 -6.15 0.25 -15.17
CA ARG A 57 -5.05 -0.68 -14.89
C ARG A 57 -3.78 0.08 -14.52
N GLY A 58 -3.02 -0.47 -13.59
CA GLY A 58 -1.76 0.09 -13.14
C GLY A 58 -0.71 -0.99 -12.88
N ARG A 59 0.45 -0.57 -12.38
CA ARG A 59 1.53 -1.46 -11.95
C ARG A 59 1.48 -1.63 -10.44
N VAL A 60 1.94 -2.78 -9.96
CA VAL A 60 2.23 -3.01 -8.55
C VAL A 60 3.73 -2.77 -8.35
N SER A 61 4.06 -1.93 -7.38
CA SER A 61 5.44 -1.58 -7.03
C SER A 61 5.69 -1.86 -5.55
N LEU A 62 6.94 -2.16 -5.20
CA LEU A 62 7.40 -2.27 -3.82
C LEU A 62 8.24 -1.04 -3.53
N GLU A 63 7.92 -0.34 -2.44
CA GLU A 63 8.60 0.89 -2.08
C GLU A 63 10.02 0.62 -1.57
N VAL A 64 10.95 1.49 -1.98
CA VAL A 64 12.31 1.57 -1.44
C VAL A 64 12.38 2.82 -0.58
N HIS A 65 12.33 2.65 0.74
CA HIS A 65 12.55 3.75 1.66
C HIS A 65 14.06 4.01 1.83
N GLY A 66 14.41 5.30 1.86
CA GLY A 66 15.74 5.79 2.19
C GLY A 66 15.71 6.71 3.40
N ASN A 67 16.90 7.04 3.89
CA ASN A 67 17.14 8.00 4.96
C ASN A 67 18.43 8.80 4.72
N GLY A 68 18.77 8.97 3.43
CA GLY A 68 20.03 9.55 2.99
C GLY A 68 20.13 11.06 3.19
N ARG A 69 21.32 11.60 2.93
CA ARG A 69 21.56 13.05 2.93
C ARG A 69 20.64 13.74 1.92
N GLY A 70 19.86 14.72 2.37
CA GLY A 70 18.89 15.45 1.55
C GLY A 70 17.46 14.90 1.66
N ASP A 71 17.24 13.82 2.40
CA ASP A 71 15.90 13.39 2.78
C ASP A 71 15.31 14.34 3.83
N VAL A 72 14.21 15.02 3.50
CA VAL A 72 13.50 15.96 4.38
C VAL A 72 13.05 15.31 5.70
N LEU A 73 12.71 14.02 5.66
CA LEU A 73 12.32 13.26 6.85
C LEU A 73 13.49 12.45 7.44
N GLY A 74 14.67 12.47 6.81
CA GLY A 74 15.90 11.87 7.32
C GLY A 74 15.70 10.49 7.95
N THR A 75 16.11 10.37 9.21
CA THR A 75 16.03 9.13 10.01
C THR A 75 14.62 8.81 10.51
N ASP A 76 13.71 9.77 10.51
CA ASP A 76 12.32 9.57 10.95
C ASP A 76 11.48 8.85 9.89
N ARG A 77 11.92 8.89 8.61
CA ARG A 77 11.30 8.10 7.53
C ARG A 77 11.66 6.62 7.61
N TRP A 78 12.94 6.30 7.80
CA TRP A 78 13.43 4.94 7.76
C TRP A 78 14.67 4.74 8.61
N ALA A 79 14.74 3.62 9.32
CA ALA A 79 15.88 3.30 10.16
C ALA A 79 17.14 2.95 9.34
N HIS A 80 18.31 3.33 9.84
CA HIS A 80 19.58 3.03 9.17
C HIS A 80 19.79 1.52 9.00
N GLY A 81 20.10 1.12 7.77
CA GLY A 81 20.33 -0.28 7.41
C GLY A 81 19.08 -1.17 7.46
N ALA A 82 17.90 -0.63 7.77
CA ALA A 82 16.66 -1.40 7.75
C ALA A 82 16.31 -1.80 6.32
N VAL A 83 15.89 -3.05 6.14
CA VAL A 83 15.56 -3.62 4.83
C VAL A 83 14.24 -4.38 4.90
N CYS A 84 13.40 -4.15 3.90
CA CYS A 84 12.24 -4.99 3.62
C CYS A 84 12.66 -6.11 2.66
N ARG A 85 12.33 -7.36 3.00
CA ARG A 85 12.55 -8.53 2.14
C ARG A 85 11.22 -9.11 1.73
N TRP A 86 11.11 -9.50 0.47
CA TRP A 86 9.88 -9.98 -0.13
C TRP A 86 10.10 -11.35 -0.78
N ARG A 87 9.08 -12.22 -0.71
CA ARG A 87 9.06 -13.52 -1.41
C ARG A 87 7.62 -13.90 -1.76
N ASN A 88 7.46 -14.83 -2.69
CA ASN A 88 6.15 -15.40 -3.06
C ASN A 88 5.12 -14.35 -3.49
N ILE A 89 5.56 -13.35 -4.26
CA ILE A 89 4.67 -12.31 -4.80
C ILE A 89 3.94 -12.88 -6.00
N ALA A 90 2.61 -12.82 -5.97
CA ALA A 90 1.75 -13.24 -7.06
C ALA A 90 0.57 -12.27 -7.21
N VAL A 91 0.10 -12.11 -8.44
CA VAL A 91 -1.07 -11.30 -8.78
C VAL A 91 -2.05 -12.16 -9.56
N LYS A 92 -3.34 -12.03 -9.24
CA LYS A 92 -4.44 -12.66 -9.96
C LYS A 92 -5.47 -11.59 -10.30
N THR A 93 -5.92 -11.55 -11.55
CA THR A 93 -7.07 -10.73 -11.96
C THR A 93 -8.35 -11.28 -11.34
N LEU A 94 -9.19 -10.37 -10.85
CA LEU A 94 -10.50 -10.70 -10.26
C LEU A 94 -11.57 -10.85 -11.35
#